data_AF-A0A7S1CET5-F1
#
_entry.id   AF-A0A7S1CET5-F1
#
_cell.length_a   1.000
_cell.length_b   1.000
_cell.length_c   1.000
_cell.angle_alpha   90.00
_cell.angle_beta   90.00
_cell.angle_gamma   90.00
#
_symmetry.space_group_name_H-M   'P 1'
#
loop_
_entity.id
_entity.type
_entity.pdbx_description
1 polymer ?
#
loop_
_entity_poly.entity_id
_entity_poly.type
_entity_poly.pdbx_seq_one_letter_code
_entity_poly.pdbx_strand_id
1 'polypeptide(L)'
;QLDAAAPAASSADAADGDAASGGGVPPETREKIASHQRALRRYITALQMQRVIGMHSREALGGVDAERALVTELMELWAAAAVLARGNEGGQREVQDRDDLALLAAWVCRDAAVQEIASGGGAGGAGGGSASVGGGRVAAAAAESQVKVRQLLLEAAVLLEAARKASPFNFQFRLLLLELYSWLGAHKAAKEMFDALDIKNIQYESLGHLALREGVRFGLPVAIASAARDVCHAHDDDIREGGEAIAKALQLRNTSVAFDVAAFRARLRNSHVLAQART
;
A
#
# COMPACT_ATOMS: atom_id res chain seq x y z
N GLN A 1 -50.10 -27.04 -37.57
CA GLN A 1 -49.18 -26.83 -38.70
C GLN A 1 -47.84 -26.47 -38.07
N LEU A 2 -46.77 -27.26 -38.13
CA LEU A 2 -46.42 -28.39 -38.97
C LEU A 2 -45.49 -29.34 -38.19
N ASP A 3 -45.42 -30.55 -38.72
CA ASP A 3 -44.63 -31.72 -38.35
C ASP A 3 -43.12 -31.48 -38.12
N ALA A 4 -42.48 -32.33 -37.31
CA ALA A 4 -41.74 -33.49 -37.84
C ALA A 4 -40.89 -34.18 -36.77
N ALA A 5 -41.00 -35.50 -36.71
CA ALA A 5 -40.17 -36.40 -35.93
C ALA A 5 -39.01 -36.95 -36.79
N ALA A 6 -37.76 -36.79 -36.29
CA ALA A 6 -36.57 -37.69 -36.33
C ALA A 6 -36.15 -38.38 -37.68
N PRO A 7 -35.05 -39.18 -37.79
CA PRO A 7 -33.96 -39.51 -36.85
C PRO A 7 -32.51 -39.59 -37.45
N ALA A 8 -31.53 -39.66 -36.52
CA ALA A 8 -30.29 -40.45 -36.45
C ALA A 8 -29.32 -40.73 -37.65
N ALA A 9 -28.04 -40.47 -37.34
CA ALA A 9 -26.81 -41.25 -37.57
C ALA A 9 -25.98 -41.06 -38.86
N SER A 10 -24.73 -40.58 -38.73
CA SER A 10 -23.52 -41.37 -39.06
C SER A 10 -22.22 -40.70 -38.59
N SER A 11 -21.24 -41.55 -38.34
CA SER A 11 -19.87 -41.36 -37.85
C SER A 11 -18.90 -40.64 -38.80
N ALA A 12 -17.74 -40.30 -38.22
CA ALA A 12 -16.43 -39.99 -38.82
C ALA A 12 -16.21 -38.54 -39.27
N ASP A 13 -15.46 -37.78 -38.48
CA ASP A 13 -14.06 -37.51 -38.84
C ASP A 13 -13.30 -36.94 -37.63
N ALA A 14 -12.24 -37.66 -37.25
CA ALA A 14 -11.18 -37.14 -36.42
C ALA A 14 -10.29 -36.28 -37.32
N ALA A 15 -10.35 -34.96 -37.15
CA ALA A 15 -9.42 -34.04 -37.78
C ALA A 15 -8.89 -33.06 -36.73
N ASP A 16 -7.57 -33.02 -36.68
CA ASP A 16 -6.72 -32.13 -35.89
C ASP A 16 -7.30 -30.72 -35.71
N GLY A 17 -7.67 -30.43 -34.46
CA GLY A 17 -7.94 -29.07 -33.97
C GLY A 17 -6.69 -28.57 -33.26
N ASP A 18 -5.76 -28.07 -34.06
CA ASP A 18 -4.51 -27.40 -33.72
C ASP A 18 -4.64 -26.51 -32.46
N ALA A 19 -4.00 -26.95 -31.37
CA ALA A 19 -3.84 -26.20 -30.14
C ALA A 19 -2.80 -25.08 -30.33
N ALA A 20 -3.10 -24.13 -31.20
CA ALA A 20 -2.31 -22.94 -31.44
C ALA A 20 -2.66 -21.85 -30.41
N SER A 21 -2.25 -22.01 -29.15
CA SER A 21 -2.23 -20.91 -28.18
C SER A 21 -1.13 -21.08 -27.16
N GLY A 22 0.07 -20.62 -27.49
CA GLY A 22 1.21 -20.63 -26.59
C GLY A 22 2.46 -20.11 -27.27
N GLY A 23 2.45 -18.84 -27.69
CA GLY A 23 3.65 -18.13 -28.14
C GLY A 23 4.66 -18.02 -27.00
N GLY A 24 5.38 -19.10 -26.72
CA GLY A 24 6.39 -19.16 -25.69
C GLY A 24 7.57 -18.28 -26.08
N VAL A 25 7.80 -17.22 -25.31
CA VAL A 25 9.03 -16.40 -25.40
C VAL A 25 10.24 -17.34 -25.47
N PRO A 26 11.12 -17.21 -26.47
CA PRO A 26 12.27 -18.10 -26.65
C PRO A 26 13.13 -18.17 -25.38
N PRO A 27 13.74 -19.33 -25.06
CA PRO A 27 14.49 -19.52 -23.82
C PRO A 27 15.64 -18.50 -23.66
N GLU A 28 16.33 -18.14 -24.74
CA GLU A 28 17.38 -17.10 -24.72
C GLU A 28 16.85 -15.71 -24.34
N THR A 29 15.62 -15.41 -24.73
CA THR A 29 14.97 -14.13 -24.39
C THR A 29 14.56 -14.11 -22.93
N ARG A 30 14.14 -15.25 -22.37
CA ARG A 30 13.82 -15.39 -20.93
C ARG A 30 15.06 -15.18 -20.06
N GLU A 31 16.21 -15.73 -20.45
CA GLU A 31 17.46 -15.55 -19.71
C GLU A 31 17.91 -14.09 -19.73
N LYS A 32 17.80 -13.41 -20.89
CA LYS A 32 18.05 -11.96 -20.98
C LYS A 32 17.10 -11.17 -20.08
N ILE A 33 15.80 -11.46 -20.09
CA ILE A 33 14.82 -10.77 -19.21
C ILE A 33 15.19 -10.96 -17.74
N ALA A 34 15.48 -12.19 -17.31
CA ALA A 34 15.89 -12.48 -15.93
C ALA A 34 17.20 -11.77 -15.54
N SER A 35 18.15 -11.64 -16.47
CA SER A 35 19.38 -10.86 -16.25
C SER A 35 19.07 -9.38 -16.01
N HIS A 36 18.21 -8.78 -16.84
CA HIS A 36 17.80 -7.38 -16.69
C HIS A 36 16.97 -7.14 -15.42
N GLN A 37 16.07 -8.07 -15.04
CA GLN A 37 15.35 -8.01 -13.77
C GLN A 37 16.31 -8.02 -12.57
N ARG A 38 17.34 -8.87 -12.59
CA ARG A 38 18.38 -8.88 -11.55
C ARG A 38 19.19 -7.59 -11.49
N ALA A 39 19.49 -6.97 -12.64
CA ALA A 39 20.16 -5.68 -12.69
C ALA A 39 19.24 -4.57 -12.14
N LEU A 40 17.97 -4.57 -12.52
CA LEU A 40 16.95 -3.64 -12.02
C LEU A 40 16.81 -3.73 -10.50
N ARG A 41 16.66 -4.93 -9.94
CA ARG A 41 16.56 -5.12 -8.47
C ARG A 41 17.78 -4.58 -7.73
N ARG A 42 18.99 -4.80 -8.26
CA ARG A 42 20.22 -4.24 -7.69
C ARG A 42 20.23 -2.72 -7.72
N TYR A 43 19.81 -2.14 -8.84
CA TYR A 43 19.70 -0.69 -8.99
C TYR A 43 18.66 -0.10 -8.03
N ILE A 44 17.47 -0.69 -7.95
CA ILE A 44 16.42 -0.30 -6.99
C ILE A 44 16.94 -0.38 -5.55
N THR A 45 17.65 -1.46 -5.21
CA THR A 45 18.25 -1.61 -3.88
C THR A 45 19.24 -0.47 -3.59
N ALA A 46 20.06 -0.08 -4.57
CA ALA A 46 20.97 1.05 -4.43
C ALA A 46 20.20 2.37 -4.21
N LEU A 47 19.12 2.62 -4.94
CA LEU A 47 18.24 3.79 -4.74
C LEU A 47 17.58 3.78 -3.35
N GLN A 48 17.12 2.63 -2.88
CA GLN A 48 16.57 2.48 -1.53
C GLN A 48 17.63 2.79 -0.46
N MET A 49 18.85 2.32 -0.64
CA MET A 49 19.97 2.65 0.25
C MET A 49 20.29 4.14 0.23
N GLN A 50 20.36 4.77 -0.95
CA GLN A 50 20.57 6.21 -1.12
C GLN A 50 19.52 7.02 -0.37
N ARG A 51 18.25 6.60 -0.44
CA ARG A 51 17.18 7.22 0.36
C ARG A 51 17.44 7.09 1.86
N VAL A 52 17.78 5.90 2.35
CA VAL A 52 18.01 5.62 3.78
C VAL A 52 19.16 6.46 4.34
N ILE A 53 20.23 6.67 3.57
CA ILE A 53 21.36 7.52 3.97
C ILE A 53 21.09 9.02 3.79
N GLY A 54 19.89 9.40 3.35
CA GLY A 54 19.47 10.80 3.24
C GLY A 54 19.89 11.50 1.94
N MET A 55 20.38 10.77 0.92
CA MET A 55 20.76 11.38 -0.37
C MET A 55 19.57 11.88 -1.19
N HIS A 56 18.35 11.46 -0.86
CA HIS A 56 17.13 11.98 -1.47
C HIS A 56 16.52 13.14 -0.67
N SER A 57 17.23 13.67 0.32
CA SER A 57 16.80 14.90 1.01
C SER A 57 16.97 16.11 0.09
N ARG A 58 16.12 17.13 0.28
CA ARG A 58 16.19 18.37 -0.51
C ARG A 58 17.58 19.01 -0.50
N GLU A 59 18.24 18.97 0.65
CA GLU A 59 19.58 19.50 0.85
C GLU A 59 20.61 18.74 0.02
N ALA A 60 20.53 17.40 0.00
CA ALA A 60 21.45 16.56 -0.75
C ALA A 60 21.22 16.62 -2.27
N LEU A 61 19.97 16.80 -2.71
CA LEU A 61 19.60 16.88 -4.12
C LEU A 61 19.86 18.27 -4.74
N GLY A 62 19.98 19.31 -3.91
CA GLY A 62 20.22 20.67 -4.40
C GLY A 62 18.96 21.47 -4.70
N GLY A 63 17.82 21.11 -4.10
CA GLY A 63 16.57 21.89 -4.15
C GLY A 63 15.38 21.20 -4.82
N VAL A 64 14.28 21.95 -4.97
CA VAL A 64 12.96 21.45 -5.40
C VAL A 64 12.96 20.93 -6.84
N ASP A 65 13.71 21.58 -7.74
CA ASP A 65 13.77 21.18 -9.14
C ASP A 65 14.47 19.82 -9.31
N ALA A 66 15.47 19.55 -8.48
CA ALA A 66 16.16 18.25 -8.44
C ALA A 66 15.28 17.14 -7.85
N GLU A 67 14.46 17.45 -6.83
CA GLU A 67 13.44 16.51 -6.32
C GLU A 67 12.45 16.12 -7.42
N ARG A 68 11.96 17.10 -8.19
CA ARG A 68 11.05 16.85 -9.33
C ARG A 68 11.71 16.07 -10.45
N ALA A 69 12.96 16.38 -10.76
CA ALA A 69 13.73 15.64 -11.77
C ALA A 69 13.89 14.17 -11.35
N LEU A 70 14.22 13.90 -10.09
CA LEU A 70 14.32 12.54 -9.55
C LEU A 70 12.99 11.79 -9.63
N VAL A 71 11.87 12.43 -9.24
CA VAL A 71 10.53 11.83 -9.37
C VAL A 71 10.23 11.47 -10.82
N THR A 72 10.57 12.35 -11.76
CA THR A 72 10.37 12.13 -13.19
C THR A 72 11.22 10.95 -13.68
N GLU A 73 12.51 10.92 -13.35
CA GLU A 73 13.43 9.83 -13.70
C GLU A 73 12.95 8.47 -13.16
N LEU A 74 12.52 8.42 -11.90
CA LEU A 74 11.99 7.20 -11.29
C LEU A 74 10.74 6.69 -12.02
N MET A 75 9.85 7.60 -12.42
CA MET A 75 8.62 7.24 -13.14
C MET A 75 8.87 6.86 -14.60
N GLU A 76 9.83 7.49 -15.27
CA GLU A 76 10.30 7.10 -16.60
C GLU A 76 10.92 5.71 -16.57
N LEU A 77 11.76 5.43 -15.58
CA LEU A 77 12.35 4.10 -15.39
C LEU A 77 11.28 3.06 -15.05
N TRP A 78 10.30 3.41 -14.22
CA TRP A 78 9.16 2.53 -13.91
C TRP A 78 8.35 2.18 -15.16
N ALA A 79 8.12 3.16 -16.04
CA ALA A 79 7.43 2.96 -17.31
C ALA A 79 8.27 2.11 -18.27
N ALA A 80 9.58 2.36 -18.38
CA ALA A 80 10.49 1.57 -19.21
C ALA A 80 10.60 0.11 -18.74
N ALA A 81 10.64 -0.10 -17.43
CA ALA A 81 10.70 -1.43 -16.81
C ALA A 81 9.42 -2.26 -17.03
N ALA A 82 8.33 -1.67 -17.54
CA ALA A 82 7.10 -2.39 -17.88
C ALA A 82 7.33 -3.58 -18.82
N VAL A 83 8.29 -3.45 -19.74
CA VAL A 83 8.60 -4.50 -20.72
C VAL A 83 9.15 -5.76 -20.04
N LEU A 84 9.86 -5.60 -18.91
CA LEU A 84 10.42 -6.70 -18.13
C LEU A 84 9.37 -7.46 -17.31
N ALA A 85 8.15 -6.92 -17.19
CA ALA A 85 7.03 -7.55 -16.51
C ALA A 85 6.18 -8.42 -17.46
N ARG A 86 6.38 -8.34 -18.79
CA ARG A 86 5.66 -9.14 -19.78
C ARG A 86 6.08 -10.61 -19.67
N GLY A 87 5.23 -11.43 -19.07
CA GLY A 87 5.49 -12.85 -18.81
C GLY A 87 5.04 -13.32 -17.43
N ASN A 88 4.88 -12.41 -16.47
CA ASN A 88 4.24 -12.69 -15.18
C ASN A 88 2.70 -12.53 -15.23
N GLU A 89 2.12 -12.45 -16.42
CA GLU A 89 0.67 -12.31 -16.67
C GLU A 89 -0.13 -13.56 -16.27
N GLY A 90 0.56 -14.64 -15.89
CA GLY A 90 -0.03 -15.89 -15.41
C GLY A 90 -0.57 -15.81 -13.98
N GLY A 91 -1.63 -15.02 -13.76
CA GLY A 91 -2.63 -15.21 -12.70
C GLY A 91 -2.18 -15.16 -11.22
N GLN A 92 -0.89 -15.02 -10.94
CA GLN A 92 -0.40 -14.87 -9.57
C GLN A 92 -0.46 -13.39 -9.19
N ARG A 93 -1.03 -13.13 -8.02
CA ARG A 93 -1.13 -11.82 -7.36
C ARG A 93 0.27 -11.34 -6.93
N GLU A 94 1.21 -11.27 -7.86
CA GLU A 94 2.61 -11.02 -7.60
C GLU A 94 2.93 -9.54 -7.77
N VAL A 95 3.63 -9.00 -6.77
CA VAL A 95 4.16 -7.63 -6.79
C VAL A 95 5.24 -7.56 -7.86
N GLN A 96 5.20 -6.50 -8.67
CA GLN A 96 6.14 -6.35 -9.76
C GLN A 96 7.43 -5.71 -9.23
N ASP A 97 8.59 -6.16 -9.71
CA ASP A 97 9.89 -5.63 -9.29
C ASP A 97 10.02 -4.11 -9.48
N ARG A 98 9.32 -3.57 -10.50
CA ARG A 98 9.32 -2.14 -10.78
C ARG A 98 8.53 -1.33 -9.76
N ASP A 99 7.59 -1.92 -9.02
CA ASP A 99 6.64 -1.17 -8.18
C ASP A 99 7.35 -0.32 -7.11
N ASP A 100 8.51 -0.77 -6.65
CA ASP A 100 9.37 -0.03 -5.71
C ASP A 100 9.82 1.34 -6.26
N LEU A 101 9.98 1.49 -7.58
CA LEU A 101 10.32 2.78 -8.19
C LEU A 101 9.17 3.79 -8.05
N ALA A 102 7.93 3.34 -8.27
CA ALA A 102 6.76 4.16 -8.08
C ALA A 102 6.54 4.50 -6.60
N LEU A 103 6.82 3.55 -5.69
CA LEU A 103 6.84 3.83 -4.26
C LEU A 103 7.87 4.91 -3.93
N LEU A 104 9.11 4.76 -4.38
CA LEU A 104 10.18 5.74 -4.12
C LEU A 104 9.81 7.13 -4.63
N ALA A 105 9.25 7.23 -5.84
CA ALA A 105 8.79 8.49 -6.39
C ALA A 105 7.72 9.16 -5.49
N ALA A 106 6.71 8.40 -5.08
CA ALA A 106 5.67 8.90 -4.19
C ALA A 106 6.20 9.29 -2.80
N TRP A 107 7.18 8.56 -2.28
CA TRP A 107 7.88 8.90 -1.05
C TRP A 107 8.63 10.23 -1.15
N VAL A 108 9.33 10.50 -2.26
CA VAL A 108 10.02 11.78 -2.47
C VAL A 108 9.02 12.94 -2.46
N CYS A 109 7.87 12.80 -3.15
CA CYS A 109 6.81 13.81 -3.11
C CYS A 109 6.24 14.02 -1.69
N ARG A 110 6.01 12.94 -0.94
CA ARG A 110 5.54 13.01 0.45
C ARG A 110 6.57 13.70 1.35
N ASP A 111 7.85 13.33 1.24
CA ASP A 111 8.93 13.88 2.07
C ASP A 111 9.12 15.37 1.76
N ALA A 112 9.02 15.79 0.50
CA ALA A 112 8.97 17.20 0.12
C ALA A 112 7.77 17.94 0.73
N ALA A 113 6.59 17.32 0.75
CA ALA A 113 5.41 17.90 1.39
C ALA A 113 5.59 18.08 2.90
N VAL A 114 6.22 17.11 3.58
CA VAL A 114 6.54 17.20 5.02
C VAL A 114 7.52 18.34 5.30
N GLN A 115 8.54 18.50 4.45
CA GLN A 115 9.50 19.60 4.59
C GLN A 115 8.84 20.97 4.38
N GLU A 116 7.90 21.10 3.44
CA GLU A 116 7.11 22.33 3.26
C GLU A 116 6.23 22.64 4.47
N ILE A 117 5.65 21.63 5.12
CA ILE A 117 4.90 21.82 6.37
C ILE A 117 5.84 22.30 7.49
N ALA A 118 7.03 21.70 7.60
CA ALA A 118 8.02 22.08 8.60
C ALA A 118 8.57 23.50 8.40
N SER A 119 8.82 23.91 7.16
CA SER A 119 9.30 25.26 6.83
C SER A 119 8.20 26.32 6.95
N GLY A 120 6.95 25.98 6.63
CA GLY A 120 5.78 26.87 6.75
C GLY A 120 5.29 27.07 8.19
N GLY A 121 5.52 26.11 9.09
CA GLY A 121 5.07 26.14 10.49
C GLY A 121 5.91 26.99 11.46
N GLY A 122 7.04 27.55 11.02
CA GLY A 122 8.01 28.25 11.88
C GLY A 122 7.60 29.66 12.38
N ALA A 123 6.44 30.19 11.99
CA ALA A 123 6.05 31.58 12.32
C ALA A 123 5.11 31.74 13.52
N GLY A 124 4.85 30.67 14.30
CA GLY A 124 3.81 30.66 15.35
C GLY A 124 4.28 30.64 16.82
N GLY A 125 5.58 30.75 17.10
CA GLY A 125 6.12 30.55 18.46
C GLY A 125 6.87 31.75 19.03
N ALA A 126 6.28 32.37 20.07
CA ALA A 126 6.88 33.30 21.05
C ALA A 126 7.27 34.71 20.57
N GLY A 127 6.29 35.62 20.59
CA GLY A 127 6.53 37.06 20.55
C GLY A 127 5.24 37.84 20.81
N GLY A 128 4.87 38.01 22.08
CA GLY A 128 3.83 38.96 22.47
C GLY A 128 4.25 40.38 22.11
N GLY A 129 3.71 40.90 21.01
CA GLY A 129 4.06 42.23 20.51
C GLY A 129 3.02 42.73 19.51
N SER A 130 2.13 43.60 20.00
CA SER A 130 1.23 44.53 19.32
C SER A 130 1.05 44.42 17.81
N ALA A 131 -0.21 44.18 17.42
CA ALA A 131 -0.71 44.29 16.06
C ALA A 131 -0.35 45.64 15.40
N SER A 132 0.16 45.60 14.16
CA SER A 132 -0.31 46.45 13.06
C SER A 132 0.40 46.10 11.73
N VAL A 133 -0.39 46.07 10.65
CA VAL A 133 0.00 46.09 9.21
C VAL A 133 0.67 44.82 8.60
N GLY A 134 1.29 43.91 9.37
CA GLY A 134 1.97 42.73 8.81
C GLY A 134 1.11 41.49 8.48
N GLY A 135 -0.14 41.43 8.95
CA GLY A 135 -0.94 40.18 8.96
C GLY A 135 -1.32 39.62 7.58
N GLY A 136 -1.48 40.48 6.56
CA GLY A 136 -1.88 40.03 5.22
C GLY A 136 -0.80 39.26 4.46
N ARG A 137 0.48 39.63 4.65
CA ARG A 137 1.60 38.97 3.94
C ARG A 137 1.93 37.61 4.55
N VAL A 138 1.79 37.47 5.87
CA VAL A 138 1.98 36.19 6.56
C VAL A 138 0.85 35.22 6.21
N ALA A 139 -0.40 35.69 6.15
CA ALA A 139 -1.53 34.87 5.71
C ALA A 139 -1.40 34.43 4.24
N ALA A 140 -0.92 35.32 3.35
CA ALA A 140 -0.69 34.97 1.94
C ALA A 140 0.44 33.94 1.76
N ALA A 141 1.55 34.08 2.49
CA ALA A 141 2.66 33.12 2.45
C ALA A 141 2.25 31.74 3.01
N ALA A 142 1.45 31.72 4.09
CA ALA A 142 0.89 30.48 4.64
C ALA A 142 -0.06 29.79 3.66
N ALA A 143 -0.91 30.56 2.97
CA ALA A 143 -1.80 30.03 1.94
C ALA A 143 -1.01 29.46 0.75
N GLU A 144 0.06 30.12 0.32
CA GLU A 144 0.92 29.64 -0.77
C GLU A 144 1.65 28.34 -0.41
N SER A 145 2.19 28.24 0.81
CA SER A 145 2.80 27.00 1.33
C SER A 145 1.76 25.86 1.40
N GLN A 146 0.55 26.14 1.89
CA GLN A 146 -0.52 25.15 1.95
C GLN A 146 -0.93 24.63 0.55
N VAL A 147 -0.96 25.51 -0.46
CA VAL A 147 -1.22 25.11 -1.85
C VAL A 147 -0.12 24.18 -2.36
N LYS A 148 1.16 24.48 -2.09
CA LYS A 148 2.30 23.64 -2.47
C LYS A 148 2.23 22.26 -1.83
N VAL A 149 1.98 22.19 -0.51
CA VAL A 149 1.81 20.93 0.22
C VAL A 149 0.72 20.08 -0.41
N ARG A 150 -0.46 20.68 -0.66
CA ARG A 150 -1.58 19.97 -1.29
C ARG A 150 -1.23 19.46 -2.69
N GLN A 151 -0.50 20.25 -3.48
CA GLN A 151 -0.07 19.86 -4.82
C GLN A 151 0.87 18.65 -4.78
N LEU A 152 1.85 18.64 -3.87
CA LEU A 152 2.79 17.53 -3.71
C LEU A 152 2.10 16.23 -3.26
N LEU A 153 1.13 16.33 -2.32
CA LEU A 153 0.35 15.18 -1.87
C LEU A 153 -0.55 14.62 -3.00
N LEU A 154 -1.15 15.51 -3.81
CA LEU A 154 -1.93 15.10 -4.97
C LEU A 154 -1.05 14.45 -6.04
N GLU A 155 0.14 14.99 -6.30
CA GLU A 155 1.12 14.42 -7.21
C GLU A 155 1.49 12.99 -6.77
N ALA A 156 1.86 12.79 -5.50
CA ALA A 156 2.13 11.47 -4.94
C ALA A 156 0.96 10.50 -5.11
N ALA A 157 -0.27 10.95 -4.83
CA ALA A 157 -1.47 10.12 -4.95
C ALA A 157 -1.76 9.74 -6.41
N VAL A 158 -1.58 10.66 -7.36
CA VAL A 158 -1.79 10.39 -8.80
C VAL A 158 -0.78 9.37 -9.31
N LEU A 159 0.50 9.51 -8.94
CA LEU A 159 1.55 8.56 -9.32
C LEU A 159 1.23 7.15 -8.79
N LEU A 160 0.83 7.05 -7.52
CA LEU A 160 0.46 5.77 -6.91
C LEU A 160 -0.81 5.17 -7.52
N GLU A 161 -1.83 5.96 -7.84
CA GLU A 161 -3.03 5.46 -8.51
C GLU A 161 -2.72 4.92 -9.91
N ALA A 162 -1.82 5.59 -10.66
CA ALA A 162 -1.35 5.09 -11.94
C ALA A 162 -0.59 3.76 -11.78
N ALA A 163 0.29 3.67 -10.78
CA ALA A 163 1.04 2.44 -10.51
C ALA A 163 0.15 1.30 -10.01
N ARG A 164 -0.84 1.59 -9.17
CA ARG A 164 -1.84 0.62 -8.67
C ARG A 164 -2.70 0.05 -9.79
N LYS A 165 -3.06 0.84 -10.79
CA LYS A 165 -3.78 0.31 -11.97
C LYS A 165 -2.95 -0.73 -12.73
N ALA A 166 -1.63 -0.57 -12.75
CA ALA A 166 -0.72 -1.53 -13.38
C ALA A 166 -0.39 -2.73 -12.48
N SER A 167 -0.41 -2.56 -11.15
CA SER A 167 -0.15 -3.61 -10.15
C SER A 167 -1.21 -3.56 -9.04
N PRO A 168 -2.42 -4.12 -9.28
CA PRO A 168 -3.57 -3.93 -8.39
C PRO A 168 -3.46 -4.68 -7.06
N PHE A 169 -2.56 -5.67 -6.97
CA PHE A 169 -2.37 -6.52 -5.79
C PHE A 169 -1.25 -6.03 -4.86
N ASN A 170 -0.54 -4.96 -5.22
CA ASN A 170 0.48 -4.41 -4.34
C ASN A 170 -0.17 -3.70 -3.13
N PHE A 171 0.00 -4.29 -1.95
CA PHE A 171 -0.56 -3.78 -0.71
C PHE A 171 0.16 -2.52 -0.21
N GLN A 172 1.44 -2.32 -0.56
CA GLN A 172 2.22 -1.14 -0.16
C GLN A 172 1.62 0.12 -0.80
N PHE A 173 1.18 0.03 -2.06
CA PHE A 173 0.45 1.13 -2.71
C PHE A 173 -0.83 1.49 -1.96
N ARG A 174 -1.60 0.49 -1.52
CA ARG A 174 -2.85 0.72 -0.77
C ARG A 174 -2.59 1.34 0.60
N LEU A 175 -1.56 0.88 1.32
CA LEU A 175 -1.17 1.47 2.61
C LEU A 175 -0.71 2.92 2.46
N LEU A 176 0.10 3.22 1.45
CA LEU A 176 0.58 4.59 1.23
C LEU A 176 -0.55 5.51 0.73
N LEU A 177 -1.43 5.03 -0.15
CA LEU A 177 -2.63 5.76 -0.58
C LEU A 177 -3.59 6.02 0.58
N LEU A 178 -3.79 5.04 1.48
CA LEU A 178 -4.56 5.23 2.71
C LEU A 178 -4.03 6.40 3.53
N GLU A 179 -2.71 6.47 3.72
CA GLU A 179 -2.06 7.58 4.44
C GLU A 179 -2.20 8.91 3.68
N LEU A 180 -1.93 8.95 2.37
CA LEU A 180 -2.05 10.18 1.57
C LEU A 180 -3.49 10.69 1.53
N TYR A 181 -4.48 9.81 1.41
CA TYR A 181 -5.89 10.17 1.48
C TYR A 181 -6.31 10.67 2.84
N SER A 182 -5.73 10.14 3.93
CA SER A 182 -5.90 10.71 5.26
C SER A 182 -5.43 12.17 5.30
N TRP A 183 -4.25 12.46 4.76
CA TRP A 183 -3.68 13.81 4.76
C TRP A 183 -4.47 14.77 3.85
N LEU A 184 -5.04 14.26 2.77
CA LEU A 184 -5.91 15.03 1.86
C LEU A 184 -7.35 15.17 2.37
N GLY A 185 -7.72 14.50 3.47
CA GLY A 185 -9.09 14.48 4.00
C GLY A 185 -10.10 13.65 3.17
N ALA A 186 -9.60 12.82 2.25
CA ALA A 186 -10.39 11.99 1.34
C ALA A 186 -10.83 10.67 2.01
N HIS A 187 -11.60 10.75 3.09
CA HIS A 187 -11.97 9.62 3.95
C HIS A 187 -12.67 8.46 3.23
N LYS A 188 -13.49 8.73 2.20
CA LYS A 188 -14.15 7.66 1.42
C LYS A 188 -13.14 6.82 0.64
N ALA A 189 -12.23 7.49 -0.07
CA ALA A 189 -11.16 6.84 -0.81
C ALA A 189 -10.20 6.10 0.14
N ALA A 190 -9.88 6.70 1.29
CA ALA A 190 -9.12 6.03 2.36
C ALA A 190 -9.81 4.73 2.81
N LYS A 191 -11.11 4.77 3.10
CA LYS A 191 -11.87 3.57 3.50
C LYS A 191 -11.86 2.50 2.41
N GLU A 192 -12.05 2.88 1.15
CA GLU A 192 -11.98 1.95 0.01
C GLU A 192 -10.63 1.24 -0.08
N MET A 193 -9.52 1.96 0.18
CA MET A 193 -8.19 1.35 0.23
C MET A 193 -8.05 0.38 1.40
N PHE A 194 -8.59 0.71 2.57
CA PHE A 194 -8.58 -0.18 3.74
C PHE A 194 -9.42 -1.43 3.52
N ASP A 195 -10.65 -1.29 3.02
CA ASP A 195 -11.53 -2.41 2.71
C ASP A 195 -10.91 -3.33 1.65
N ALA A 196 -10.23 -2.75 0.65
CA ALA A 196 -9.55 -3.52 -0.40
C ALA A 196 -8.39 -4.37 0.13
N LEU A 197 -7.76 -3.99 1.26
CA LEU A 197 -6.71 -4.80 1.88
C LEU A 197 -7.22 -6.16 2.38
N ASP A 198 -8.55 -6.33 2.54
CA ASP A 198 -9.19 -7.59 2.94
C ASP A 198 -8.55 -8.17 4.22
N ILE A 199 -8.42 -7.30 5.23
CA ILE A 199 -7.76 -7.60 6.52
C ILE A 199 -8.57 -8.64 7.27
N LYS A 200 -7.89 -9.69 7.75
CA LYS A 200 -8.53 -10.84 8.41
C LYS A 200 -7.84 -11.27 9.70
N ASN A 201 -8.65 -11.70 10.68
CA ASN A 201 -8.22 -12.34 11.92
C ASN A 201 -7.09 -11.55 12.60
N ILE A 202 -5.95 -12.19 12.83
CA ILE A 202 -4.79 -11.62 13.50
C ILE A 202 -4.21 -10.39 12.80
N GLN A 203 -4.55 -10.13 11.53
CA GLN A 203 -4.12 -8.90 10.86
C GLN A 203 -4.79 -7.65 11.47
N TYR A 204 -5.97 -7.77 12.08
CA TYR A 204 -6.61 -6.67 12.80
C TYR A 204 -5.79 -6.22 14.01
N GLU A 205 -5.03 -7.12 14.64
CA GLU A 205 -4.11 -6.74 15.72
C GLU A 205 -3.01 -5.79 15.21
N SER A 206 -2.46 -6.06 14.04
CA SER A 206 -1.36 -5.27 13.48
C SER A 206 -1.84 -4.01 12.76
N LEU A 207 -2.97 -4.09 12.03
CA LEU A 207 -3.41 -3.06 11.09
C LEU A 207 -4.75 -2.41 11.47
N GLY A 208 -5.49 -2.95 12.43
CA GLY A 208 -6.80 -2.44 12.83
C GLY A 208 -6.76 -1.01 13.35
N HIS A 209 -5.63 -0.61 13.94
CA HIS A 209 -5.39 0.77 14.38
C HIS A 209 -5.50 1.80 13.24
N LEU A 210 -5.28 1.40 11.98
CA LEU A 210 -5.41 2.29 10.83
C LEU A 210 -6.87 2.72 10.64
N ALA A 211 -7.82 1.78 10.64
CA ALA A 211 -9.24 2.11 10.51
C ALA A 211 -9.79 2.87 11.73
N LEU A 212 -9.39 2.47 12.94
CA LEU A 212 -9.80 3.15 14.17
C LEU A 212 -9.31 4.60 14.19
N ARG A 213 -8.03 4.83 13.88
CA ARG A 213 -7.43 6.16 13.84
C ARG A 213 -8.10 7.07 12.82
N GLU A 214 -8.33 6.58 11.60
CA GLU A 214 -8.97 7.37 10.55
C GLU A 214 -10.44 7.67 10.88
N GLY A 215 -11.16 6.69 11.43
CA GLY A 215 -12.53 6.91 11.89
C GLY A 215 -12.63 8.01 12.94
N VAL A 216 -11.75 8.01 13.93
CA VAL A 216 -11.69 9.04 14.99
C VAL A 216 -11.31 10.40 14.42
N ARG A 217 -10.29 10.46 13.55
CA ARG A 217 -9.82 11.71 12.93
C ARG A 217 -10.91 12.43 12.14
N PHE A 218 -11.76 11.67 11.44
CA PHE A 218 -12.81 12.24 10.60
C PHE A 218 -14.19 12.28 11.26
N GLY A 219 -14.31 11.83 12.52
CA GLY A 219 -15.58 11.82 13.24
C GLY A 219 -16.63 10.90 12.58
N LEU A 220 -16.23 9.70 12.16
CA LEU A 220 -17.09 8.74 11.45
C LEU A 220 -17.55 7.61 12.40
N PRO A 221 -18.57 7.83 13.26
CA PRO A 221 -18.92 6.89 14.33
C PRO A 221 -19.31 5.49 13.82
N VAL A 222 -19.97 5.41 12.66
CA VAL A 222 -20.39 4.13 12.07
C VAL A 222 -19.18 3.30 11.63
N ALA A 223 -18.19 3.95 10.99
CA ALA A 223 -16.98 3.27 10.54
C ALA A 223 -16.11 2.83 11.73
N ILE A 224 -16.01 3.67 12.77
CA ILE A 224 -15.33 3.31 14.02
C ILE A 224 -16.00 2.09 14.66
N ALA A 225 -17.33 2.10 14.83
CA ALA A 225 -18.05 1.02 15.47
C ALA A 225 -17.94 -0.31 14.71
N SER A 226 -17.94 -0.27 13.37
CA SER A 226 -17.68 -1.46 12.54
C SER A 226 -16.25 -1.97 12.75
N ALA A 227 -15.24 -1.12 12.60
CA ALA A 227 -13.85 -1.54 12.75
C ALA A 227 -13.53 -2.05 14.17
N ALA A 228 -14.08 -1.40 15.19
CA ALA A 228 -13.94 -1.81 16.59
C ALA A 228 -14.58 -3.18 16.85
N ARG A 229 -15.74 -3.46 16.22
CA ARG A 229 -16.39 -4.77 16.30
C ARG A 229 -15.55 -5.85 15.63
N ASP A 230 -15.00 -5.57 14.45
CA ASP A 230 -14.16 -6.52 13.72
C ASP A 230 -12.89 -6.87 14.50
N VAL A 231 -12.25 -5.86 15.11
CA VAL A 231 -11.11 -6.06 16.02
C VAL A 231 -11.53 -6.92 17.21
N CYS A 232 -12.60 -6.56 17.93
CA CYS A 232 -13.07 -7.34 19.08
C CYS A 232 -13.38 -8.80 18.70
N HIS A 233 -14.07 -9.02 17.58
CA HIS A 233 -14.41 -10.35 17.09
C HIS A 233 -13.16 -11.18 16.79
N ALA A 234 -12.16 -10.61 16.11
CA ALA A 234 -10.90 -11.29 15.84
C ALA A 234 -10.15 -11.70 17.12
N HIS A 235 -10.18 -10.86 18.16
CA HIS A 235 -9.60 -11.19 19.46
C HIS A 235 -10.39 -12.25 20.23
N ASP A 236 -11.71 -12.22 20.16
CA ASP A 236 -12.57 -13.23 20.81
C ASP A 236 -12.41 -14.61 20.14
N ASP A 237 -12.28 -14.65 18.81
CA ASP A 237 -11.96 -15.87 18.07
C ASP A 237 -10.58 -16.42 18.44
N ASP A 238 -9.54 -15.58 18.53
CA ASP A 238 -8.22 -16.02 18.99
C ASP A 238 -8.30 -16.59 20.41
N ILE A 239 -9.09 -15.98 21.31
CA ILE A 239 -9.30 -16.51 22.66
C ILE A 239 -9.82 -17.95 22.61
N ARG A 240 -10.77 -18.25 21.72
CA ARG A 240 -11.30 -19.61 21.55
C ARG A 240 -10.26 -20.55 20.93
N GLU A 241 -9.73 -20.19 19.77
CA GLU A 241 -8.83 -21.03 18.96
C GLU A 241 -7.50 -21.31 19.66
N GLY A 242 -6.92 -20.31 20.31
CA GLY A 242 -5.66 -20.50 21.04
C GLY A 242 -5.81 -21.38 22.29
N GLY A 243 -7.01 -21.49 22.87
CA GLY A 243 -7.28 -22.45 23.94
C GLY A 243 -7.23 -23.90 23.43
N GLU A 244 -7.87 -24.14 22.30
CA GLU A 244 -7.84 -25.45 21.60
C GLU A 244 -6.43 -25.82 21.15
N ALA A 245 -5.66 -24.84 20.63
CA ALA A 245 -4.28 -25.04 20.23
C ALA A 245 -3.37 -25.48 21.39
N ILE A 246 -3.52 -24.87 22.57
CA ILE A 246 -2.78 -25.28 23.78
C ILE A 246 -3.17 -26.70 24.19
N ALA A 247 -4.47 -27.01 24.25
CA ALA A 247 -4.95 -28.33 24.62
C ALA A 247 -4.38 -29.42 23.68
N LYS A 248 -4.40 -29.16 22.37
CA LYS A 248 -3.83 -30.04 21.35
C LYS A 248 -2.31 -30.19 21.47
N ALA A 249 -1.58 -29.11 21.71
CA ALA A 249 -0.13 -29.16 21.91
C ALA A 249 0.26 -30.02 23.12
N LEU A 250 -0.48 -29.89 24.23
CA LEU A 250 -0.27 -30.71 25.42
C LEU A 250 -0.61 -32.19 25.18
N GLN A 251 -1.67 -32.51 24.43
CA GLN A 251 -1.99 -33.89 24.03
C GLN A 251 -0.87 -34.53 23.20
N LEU A 252 -0.26 -33.75 22.30
CA LEU A 252 0.88 -34.18 21.48
C LEU A 252 2.22 -34.17 22.25
N ARG A 253 2.20 -33.89 23.57
CA ARG A 253 3.38 -33.74 24.44
C ARG A 253 4.39 -32.70 23.94
N ASN A 254 3.94 -31.72 23.16
CA ASN A 254 4.74 -30.60 22.72
C ASN A 254 4.54 -29.41 23.67
N THR A 255 5.28 -29.42 24.78
CA THR A 255 5.18 -28.38 25.81
C THR A 255 5.73 -27.03 25.35
N SER A 256 6.75 -27.01 24.50
CA SER A 256 7.32 -25.76 23.96
C SER A 256 6.26 -24.95 23.23
N VAL A 257 5.54 -25.58 22.29
CA VAL A 257 4.48 -24.89 21.53
C VAL A 257 3.34 -24.45 22.44
N ALA A 258 2.99 -25.25 23.46
CA ALA A 258 1.97 -24.84 24.43
C ALA A 258 2.37 -23.56 25.17
N PHE A 259 3.64 -23.41 25.57
CA PHE A 259 4.14 -22.18 26.19
C PHE A 259 4.18 -21.01 25.21
N ASP A 260 4.61 -21.23 23.97
CA ASP A 260 4.67 -20.18 22.94
C ASP A 260 3.27 -19.61 22.65
N VAL A 261 2.26 -20.48 22.50
CA VAL A 261 0.87 -20.08 22.29
C VAL A 261 0.31 -19.37 23.52
N ALA A 262 0.59 -19.85 24.74
CA ALA A 262 0.16 -19.20 25.97
C ALA A 262 0.77 -17.79 26.13
N ALA A 263 2.06 -17.63 25.84
CA ALA A 263 2.76 -16.34 25.87
C ALA A 263 2.23 -15.38 24.80
N PHE A 264 1.93 -15.87 23.59
CA PHE A 264 1.32 -15.08 22.54
C PHE A 264 -0.06 -14.55 22.95
N ARG A 265 -0.92 -15.40 23.53
CA ARG A 265 -2.24 -14.99 24.02
C ARG A 265 -2.18 -13.94 25.12
N ALA A 266 -1.20 -14.07 26.03
CA ALA A 266 -0.98 -13.06 27.07
C ALA A 266 -0.63 -11.68 26.48
N ARG A 267 0.11 -11.65 25.37
CA ARG A 267 0.39 -10.40 24.62
C ARG A 267 -0.88 -9.85 23.96
N LEU A 268 -1.65 -10.69 23.26
CA LEU A 268 -2.87 -10.25 22.57
C LEU A 268 -3.94 -9.69 23.52
N ARG A 269 -4.07 -10.26 24.72
CA ARG A 269 -5.00 -9.75 25.74
C ARG A 269 -4.66 -8.35 26.24
N ASN A 270 -3.38 -8.00 26.19
CA ASN A 270 -2.86 -6.69 26.59
C ASN A 270 -2.54 -5.81 25.38
N SER A 271 -3.14 -6.10 24.23
CA SER A 271 -2.96 -5.32 23.01
C SER A 271 -3.48 -3.89 23.17
N HIS A 272 -2.72 -2.94 22.64
CA HIS A 272 -3.15 -1.56 22.55
C HIS A 272 -4.33 -1.38 21.57
N VAL A 273 -4.36 -2.14 20.47
CA VAL A 273 -5.42 -2.04 19.47
C VAL A 273 -6.75 -2.54 20.04
N LEU A 274 -6.71 -3.63 20.79
CA LEU A 274 -7.89 -4.12 21.52
C LEU A 274 -8.38 -3.11 22.56
N ALA A 275 -7.47 -2.45 23.28
CA ALA A 275 -7.84 -1.41 24.23
C ALA A 275 -8.53 -0.23 23.53
N GLN A 276 -7.96 0.25 22.42
CA GLN A 276 -8.55 1.33 21.61
C GLN A 276 -9.92 0.97 21.04
N ALA A 277 -10.13 -0.29 20.64
CA ALA A 277 -11.41 -0.74 20.10
C ALA A 277 -12.53 -0.82 21.16
N ARG A 278 -12.17 -0.98 22.44
CA ARG A 278 -13.13 -1.12 23.55
C ARG A 278 -13.51 0.20 24.22
N THR A 279 -12.69 1.24 24.08
CA THR A 279 -12.93 2.59 24.62
C THR A 279 -13.80 3.42 23.70
#